data_AF-A0A953M7I4-F1
#
_entry.id   AF-A0A953M7I4-F1
#
_cell.length_a   1.000
_cell.length_b   1.000
_cell.length_c   1.000
_cell.angle_alpha   90.00
_cell.angle_beta   90.00
_cell.angle_gamma   90.00
#
_symmetry.space_group_name_H-M   'P 1'
#
loop_
_entity.id
_entity.type
_entity.pdbx_description
1 polymer ?
#
loop_
_entity_poly.entity_id
_entity_poly.type
_entity_poly.pdbx_seq_one_letter_code
_entity_poly.pdbx_strand_id
1 'polypeptide(L)'
;LTKDDEYRVYDRDLAALAEWTRTRTVIPVVLDQREPVFAEGSCPGAALYCGWYSLAKYVPAFTFERGAVGYHIASFELGSLSRSNKAYWCRGMLTDGAAATLGPTSEPYLSAFPRPSEFFGLLMTGELTLVECFARTNPFLSWRIALVGDPLYRPFAKNPPYSLDAFLEAHPESEAP
;
A
#
# COMPACT_ATOMS: atom_id res chain seq x y z
N LEU A 1 -2.38 22.19 -7.29
CA LEU A 1 -2.18 20.99 -8.12
C LEU A 1 -3.48 20.75 -8.87
N THR A 2 -3.43 20.54 -10.18
CA THR A 2 -4.59 20.05 -10.91
C THR A 2 -4.81 18.57 -10.57
N LYS A 3 -6.00 18.04 -10.83
CA LYS A 3 -6.31 16.62 -10.60
C LYS A 3 -5.36 15.69 -11.37
N ASP A 4 -4.96 16.09 -12.58
CA ASP A 4 -3.98 15.37 -13.41
C ASP A 4 -2.56 15.40 -12.81
N ASP A 5 -2.21 16.47 -12.09
CA ASP A 5 -0.93 16.55 -11.39
C ASP A 5 -0.86 15.57 -10.21
N GLU A 6 -1.95 15.41 -9.46
CA GLU A 6 -2.00 14.45 -8.34
C GLU A 6 -1.91 13.00 -8.84
N TYR A 7 -2.55 12.71 -9.98
CA TYR A 7 -2.45 11.40 -10.62
C TYR A 7 -1.02 11.05 -11.01
N ARG A 8 -0.33 11.97 -11.69
CA ARG A 8 1.08 11.78 -12.08
C ARG A 8 2.02 11.62 -10.90
N VAL A 9 1.71 12.25 -9.76
CA VAL A 9 2.50 12.07 -8.53
C VAL A 9 2.44 10.62 -8.05
N TYR A 10 1.26 10.02 -8.02
CA TYR A 10 1.10 8.63 -7.58
C TYR A 10 1.69 7.61 -8.56
N ASP A 11 1.53 7.82 -9.87
CA ASP A 11 2.20 6.98 -10.87
C ASP A 11 3.72 6.99 -10.70
N ARG A 12 4.30 8.18 -10.50
CA ARG A 12 5.73 8.33 -10.25
C ARG A 12 6.14 7.67 -8.94
N ASP A 13 5.32 7.78 -7.89
CA ASP A 13 5.61 7.20 -6.59
C ASP A 13 5.57 5.66 -6.61
N LEU A 14 4.61 5.07 -7.34
CA LEU A 14 4.56 3.62 -7.61
C LEU A 14 5.80 3.16 -8.39
N ALA A 15 6.24 3.93 -9.39
CA ALA A 15 7.46 3.63 -10.13
C ALA A 15 8.71 3.74 -9.24
N ALA A 16 8.77 4.73 -8.34
CA ALA A 16 9.86 4.89 -7.38
C ALA A 16 9.92 3.73 -6.38
N LEU A 17 8.77 3.32 -5.83
CA LEU A 17 8.67 2.14 -4.96
C LEU A 17 9.17 0.88 -5.69
N ALA A 18 8.73 0.68 -6.93
CA ALA A 18 9.14 -0.47 -7.73
C ALA A 18 10.66 -0.50 -7.94
N GLU A 19 11.26 0.64 -8.28
CA GLU A 19 12.71 0.73 -8.49
C GLU A 19 13.51 0.54 -7.20
N TRP A 20 13.08 1.17 -6.11
CA TRP A 20 13.69 1.00 -4.80
C TRP A 20 13.66 -0.48 -4.36
N THR A 21 12.51 -1.14 -4.51
CA THR A 21 12.35 -2.54 -4.14
C THR A 21 13.24 -3.45 -4.98
N ARG A 22 13.36 -3.21 -6.30
CA ARG A 22 14.24 -3.98 -7.20
C ARG A 22 15.72 -3.85 -6.85
N THR A 23 16.15 -2.64 -6.48
CA THR A 23 17.58 -2.34 -6.29
C THR A 23 18.06 -2.63 -4.87
N ARG A 24 17.16 -2.67 -3.89
CA ARG A 24 17.51 -2.82 -2.47
C ARG A 24 17.06 -4.13 -1.84
N THR A 25 16.24 -4.92 -2.52
CA THR A 25 15.68 -6.16 -1.96
C THR A 25 15.86 -7.32 -2.92
N VAL A 26 15.61 -8.54 -2.42
CA VAL A 26 15.52 -9.75 -3.24
C VAL A 26 14.09 -10.09 -3.67
N ILE A 27 13.11 -9.24 -3.31
CA ILE A 27 11.70 -9.47 -3.60
C ILE A 27 11.47 -9.25 -5.10
N PRO A 28 10.91 -10.23 -5.83
CA PRO A 28 10.56 -10.03 -7.24
C PRO A 28 9.52 -8.91 -7.40
N VAL A 29 9.79 -7.98 -8.32
CA VAL A 29 8.91 -6.82 -8.55
C VAL A 29 8.24 -6.92 -9.91
N VAL A 30 6.91 -6.87 -9.90
CA VAL A 30 6.07 -6.69 -11.11
C VAL A 30 5.51 -5.28 -11.09
N LEU A 31 5.87 -4.47 -12.08
CA LEU A 31 5.27 -3.16 -12.33
C LEU A 31 4.46 -3.25 -13.60
N ASP A 32 3.14 -3.04 -13.49
CA ASP A 32 2.24 -2.98 -14.63
C ASP A 32 1.78 -1.53 -14.84
N GLN A 33 2.03 -1.02 -16.05
CA GLN A 33 1.66 0.35 -16.45
C GLN A 33 0.55 0.35 -17.51
N ARG A 34 -0.08 -0.81 -17.76
CA ARG A 34 -1.21 -0.91 -18.66
C ARG A 34 -2.47 -0.39 -17.96
N GLU A 35 -3.46 -0.02 -18.77
CA GLU A 35 -4.75 0.49 -18.27
C GLU A 35 -5.53 -0.52 -17.38
N PRO A 36 -5.58 -1.82 -17.70
CA PRO A 36 -6.29 -2.78 -16.84
C PRO A 36 -5.55 -3.04 -15.52
N VAL A 37 -6.31 -3.32 -14.46
CA VAL A 37 -5.74 -3.94 -13.25
C VAL A 37 -5.22 -5.35 -13.56
N PHE A 38 -4.38 -5.88 -12.67
CA PHE A 38 -3.88 -7.25 -12.78
C PHE A 38 -5.02 -8.26 -13.00
N ALA A 39 -4.78 -9.19 -13.91
CA ALA A 39 -5.74 -10.24 -14.23
C ALA A 39 -5.85 -11.25 -13.08
N GLU A 40 -6.96 -11.96 -13.01
CA GLU A 40 -7.20 -13.03 -12.05
C GLU A 40 -6.05 -14.05 -12.04
N GLY A 41 -5.57 -14.39 -10.83
CA GLY A 41 -4.47 -15.33 -10.61
C GLY A 41 -3.11 -14.92 -11.18
N SER A 42 -2.94 -13.71 -11.71
CA SER A 42 -1.70 -13.30 -12.40
C SER A 42 -0.54 -12.92 -11.45
N CYS A 43 -0.81 -12.81 -10.16
CA CYS A 43 0.17 -12.40 -9.14
C CYS A 43 0.29 -13.46 -8.01
N PRO A 44 0.88 -14.63 -8.28
CA PRO A 44 1.12 -15.64 -7.25
C PRO A 44 2.25 -15.18 -6.30
N GLY A 45 2.13 -15.53 -5.01
CA GLY A 45 3.16 -15.26 -4.00
C GLY A 45 3.34 -13.76 -3.70
N ALA A 46 2.25 -12.99 -3.72
CA ALA A 46 2.31 -11.56 -3.50
C ALA A 46 2.60 -11.24 -2.01
N ALA A 47 3.77 -10.67 -1.73
CA ALA A 47 4.13 -10.20 -0.38
C ALA A 47 3.69 -8.76 -0.13
N LEU A 48 3.81 -7.88 -1.13
CA LEU A 48 3.38 -6.48 -1.08
C LEU A 48 2.52 -6.17 -2.30
N TYR A 49 1.49 -5.34 -2.14
CA TYR A 49 0.67 -4.86 -3.25
C TYR A 49 0.31 -3.39 -3.10
N CYS A 50 0.52 -2.62 -4.17
CA CYS A 50 -0.07 -1.31 -4.32
C CYS A 50 -0.58 -1.15 -5.74
N GLY A 51 -1.79 -0.63 -5.87
CA GLY A 51 -2.39 -0.29 -7.16
C GLY A 51 -3.41 0.80 -6.97
N TRP A 52 -4.01 1.24 -8.07
CA TRP A 52 -5.01 2.30 -8.01
C TRP A 52 -6.08 2.17 -9.09
N TYR A 53 -7.21 2.81 -8.79
CA TYR A 53 -8.36 3.03 -9.66
C TYR A 53 -8.98 1.78 -10.31
N SER A 54 -9.90 1.14 -9.60
CA SER A 54 -10.92 0.22 -10.14
C SER A 54 -12.04 0.08 -9.11
N LEU A 55 -12.77 1.19 -8.92
CA LEU A 55 -13.67 1.36 -7.78
C LEU A 55 -14.72 0.24 -7.68
N ALA A 56 -14.77 -0.42 -6.52
CA ALA A 56 -15.72 -1.51 -6.23
C ALA A 56 -15.71 -2.66 -7.26
N LYS A 57 -14.55 -2.88 -7.91
CA LYS A 57 -14.31 -3.92 -8.91
C LYS A 57 -13.01 -4.67 -8.57
N TYR A 58 -12.98 -5.25 -7.37
CA TYR A 58 -11.91 -6.12 -6.94
C TYR A 58 -11.74 -7.30 -7.91
N VAL A 59 -10.50 -7.56 -8.29
CA VAL A 59 -10.10 -8.73 -9.07
C VAL A 59 -9.20 -9.59 -8.17
N PRO A 60 -9.48 -10.89 -7.98
CA PRO A 60 -8.65 -11.79 -7.20
C PRO A 60 -7.38 -12.16 -7.99
N ALA A 61 -6.53 -11.16 -8.22
CA ALA A 61 -5.29 -11.30 -8.96
C ALA A 61 -4.19 -12.00 -8.14
N PHE A 62 -4.29 -11.97 -6.81
CA PHE A 62 -3.21 -12.30 -5.91
C PHE A 62 -3.43 -13.63 -5.20
N THR A 63 -2.37 -14.43 -5.11
CA THR A 63 -2.22 -15.39 -4.02
C THR A 63 -1.29 -14.77 -3.00
N PHE A 64 -1.84 -14.23 -1.91
CA PHE A 64 -1.05 -13.52 -0.92
C PHE A 64 -0.18 -14.48 -0.10
N GLU A 65 1.08 -14.11 0.09
CA GLU A 65 1.95 -14.80 1.03
C GLU A 65 1.50 -14.54 2.47
N ARG A 66 1.82 -15.47 3.38
CA ARG A 66 1.54 -15.27 4.80
C ARG A 66 2.22 -13.99 5.27
N GLY A 67 1.42 -13.04 5.75
CA GLY A 67 1.91 -11.77 6.24
C GLY A 67 1.94 -10.65 5.18
N ALA A 68 1.35 -10.87 4.02
CA ALA A 68 1.30 -9.86 2.98
C ALA A 68 0.57 -8.58 3.42
N VAL A 69 1.04 -7.44 2.93
CA VAL A 69 0.41 -6.14 3.16
C VAL A 69 0.10 -5.52 1.82
N GLY A 70 -1.13 -5.07 1.62
CA GLY A 70 -1.48 -4.41 0.37
C GLY A 70 -2.55 -3.36 0.56
N TYR A 71 -2.52 -2.31 -0.26
CA TYR A 71 -3.63 -1.37 -0.34
C TYR A 71 -3.91 -0.94 -1.78
N HIS A 72 -5.15 -0.55 -2.04
CA HIS A 72 -5.57 -0.08 -3.34
C HIS A 72 -6.18 1.31 -3.22
N ILE A 73 -5.70 2.23 -4.05
CA ILE A 73 -6.11 3.62 -4.01
C ILE A 73 -7.41 3.77 -4.79
N ALA A 74 -8.52 3.75 -4.07
CA ALA A 74 -9.87 4.00 -4.57
C ALA A 74 -10.78 4.51 -3.45
N SER A 75 -11.86 5.22 -3.81
CA SER A 75 -12.79 5.80 -2.83
C SER A 75 -13.63 4.75 -2.10
N PHE A 76 -14.09 5.04 -0.87
CA PHE A 76 -15.00 4.18 -0.08
C PHE A 76 -14.51 2.75 0.27
N GLU A 77 -13.25 2.41 0.02
CA GLU A 77 -12.73 1.04 0.14
C GLU A 77 -13.02 0.36 1.49
N LEU A 78 -12.85 1.06 2.62
CA LEU A 78 -13.17 0.51 3.94
C LEU A 78 -14.65 0.66 4.34
N GLY A 79 -15.39 1.57 3.71
CA GLY A 79 -16.85 1.65 3.88
C GLY A 79 -17.58 0.36 3.48
N SER A 80 -16.90 -0.51 2.73
CA SER A 80 -17.38 -1.82 2.32
C SER A 80 -17.32 -2.90 3.40
N LEU A 81 -16.48 -2.76 4.42
CA LEU A 81 -16.34 -3.80 5.45
C LEU A 81 -17.65 -4.02 6.22
N SER A 82 -18.48 -2.98 6.34
CA SER A 82 -19.82 -3.05 6.93
C SER A 82 -20.93 -3.36 5.92
N ARG A 83 -20.63 -3.46 4.61
CA ARG A 83 -21.61 -3.59 3.52
C ARG A 83 -21.25 -4.78 2.62
N SER A 84 -21.97 -5.89 2.80
CA SER A 84 -21.65 -7.20 2.20
C SER A 84 -21.73 -7.30 0.67
N ASN A 85 -22.29 -6.31 -0.04
CA ASN A 85 -22.77 -6.50 -1.42
C ASN A 85 -21.90 -5.86 -2.51
N LYS A 86 -20.65 -5.47 -2.21
CA LYS A 86 -19.76 -4.82 -3.20
C LYS A 86 -18.33 -5.37 -3.13
N ALA A 87 -17.75 -5.61 -4.30
CA ALA A 87 -16.41 -6.15 -4.48
C ALA A 87 -15.35 -5.03 -4.34
N TYR A 88 -15.20 -4.47 -3.13
CA TYR A 88 -14.12 -3.51 -2.85
C TYR A 88 -12.81 -4.22 -2.56
N TRP A 89 -11.70 -3.54 -2.86
CA TRP A 89 -10.35 -4.08 -2.74
C TRP A 89 -9.95 -4.37 -1.31
N CYS A 90 -10.24 -3.49 -0.34
CA CYS A 90 -9.90 -3.77 1.06
C CYS A 90 -10.52 -5.08 1.54
N ARG A 91 -11.83 -5.28 1.29
CA ARG A 91 -12.53 -6.52 1.66
C ARG A 91 -12.00 -7.71 0.87
N GLY A 92 -11.79 -7.55 -0.43
CA GLY A 92 -11.27 -8.58 -1.31
C GLY A 92 -9.91 -9.10 -0.84
N MET A 93 -8.95 -8.21 -0.66
CA MET A 93 -7.60 -8.56 -0.20
C MET A 93 -7.60 -9.26 1.16
N LEU A 94 -8.42 -8.80 2.12
CA LEU A 94 -8.56 -9.48 3.42
C LEU A 94 -9.17 -10.87 3.28
N THR A 95 -10.13 -11.04 2.36
CA THR A 95 -10.75 -12.36 2.08
C THR A 95 -9.75 -13.31 1.43
N ASP A 96 -8.88 -12.78 0.57
CA ASP A 96 -7.87 -13.53 -0.17
C ASP A 96 -6.54 -13.70 0.61
N GLY A 97 -6.51 -13.29 1.89
CA GLY A 97 -5.45 -13.65 2.83
C GLY A 97 -4.39 -12.57 3.12
N ALA A 98 -4.58 -11.33 2.66
CA ALA A 98 -3.73 -10.22 3.09
C ALA A 98 -3.83 -10.02 4.61
N ALA A 99 -2.68 -9.86 5.28
CA ALA A 99 -2.61 -9.67 6.72
C ALA A 99 -3.00 -8.23 7.13
N ALA A 100 -2.77 -7.26 6.24
CA ALA A 100 -3.15 -5.88 6.46
C ALA A 100 -3.50 -5.15 5.17
N THR A 101 -4.37 -4.16 5.29
CA THR A 101 -4.74 -3.19 4.26
C THR A 101 -5.04 -1.84 4.89
N LEU A 102 -5.04 -0.78 4.09
CA LEU A 102 -5.54 0.53 4.48
C LEU A 102 -6.45 1.08 3.38
N GLY A 103 -7.31 2.02 3.75
CA GLY A 103 -8.16 2.68 2.77
C GLY A 103 -9.15 3.65 3.39
N PRO A 104 -9.92 4.36 2.57
CA PRO A 104 -10.84 5.37 3.02
C PRO A 104 -12.19 4.79 3.48
N THR A 105 -12.74 5.33 4.57
CA THR A 105 -14.09 5.02 5.07
C THR A 105 -15.20 5.77 4.32
N SER A 106 -14.88 6.84 3.57
CA SER A 106 -15.79 7.53 2.64
C SER A 106 -15.05 7.99 1.39
N GLU A 107 -15.54 9.00 0.65
CA GLU A 107 -14.76 9.68 -0.39
C GLU A 107 -13.52 10.36 0.24
N PRO A 108 -12.29 9.98 -0.13
CA PRO A 108 -11.09 10.75 0.19
C PRO A 108 -10.69 11.64 -1.00
N TYR A 109 -9.82 12.62 -0.77
CA TYR A 109 -8.96 13.13 -1.84
C TYR A 109 -7.78 12.18 -2.04
N LEU A 110 -7.24 12.12 -3.27
CA LEU A 110 -6.10 11.26 -3.59
C LEU A 110 -4.89 11.57 -2.69
N SER A 111 -4.69 12.84 -2.37
CA SER A 111 -3.68 13.33 -1.42
C SER A 111 -3.83 12.83 0.03
N ALA A 112 -4.92 12.14 0.37
CA ALA A 112 -5.11 11.61 1.72
C ALA A 112 -4.50 10.22 1.94
N PHE A 113 -4.16 9.49 0.87
CA PHE A 113 -3.47 8.21 1.04
C PHE A 113 -2.00 8.41 1.42
N PRO A 114 -1.41 7.46 2.16
CA PRO A 114 0.03 7.35 2.24
C PRO A 114 0.65 7.19 0.86
N ARG A 115 1.81 7.83 0.65
CA ARG A 115 2.64 7.55 -0.53
C ARG A 115 3.15 6.11 -0.47
N PRO A 116 2.94 5.30 -1.52
CA PRO A 116 3.42 3.91 -1.57
C PRO A 116 4.90 3.75 -1.23
N SER A 117 5.76 4.60 -1.81
CA SER A 117 7.21 4.56 -1.61
C SER A 117 7.58 4.71 -0.13
N GLU A 118 6.92 5.63 0.58
CA GLU A 118 7.17 5.89 2.00
C GLU A 118 6.60 4.77 2.88
N PHE A 119 5.33 4.40 2.69
CA PHE A 119 4.67 3.42 3.54
C PHE A 119 5.34 2.04 3.46
N PHE A 120 5.53 1.52 2.25
CA PHE A 120 6.18 0.23 2.06
C PHE A 120 7.68 0.32 2.30
N GLY A 121 8.30 1.45 1.95
CA GLY A 121 9.71 1.73 2.22
C GLY A 121 10.04 1.59 3.70
N LEU A 122 9.27 2.27 4.56
CA LEU A 122 9.38 2.20 6.01
C LEU A 122 9.02 0.82 6.56
N LEU A 123 7.96 0.17 6.05
CA LEU A 123 7.58 -1.18 6.49
C LEU A 123 8.71 -2.19 6.27
N MET A 124 9.41 -2.08 5.13
CA MET A 124 10.54 -2.94 4.78
C MET A 124 11.79 -2.69 5.63
N THR A 125 11.92 -1.54 6.31
CA THR A 125 12.99 -1.37 7.32
C THR A 125 12.87 -2.36 8.48
N GLY A 126 11.65 -2.86 8.72
CA GLY A 126 11.36 -3.77 9.82
C GLY A 126 11.50 -3.15 11.22
N GLU A 127 11.91 -1.88 11.33
CA GLU A 127 12.15 -1.18 12.61
C GLU A 127 10.84 -0.64 13.22
N LEU A 128 9.98 -0.09 12.38
CA LEU A 128 8.66 0.43 12.75
C LEU A 128 7.58 -0.65 12.64
N THR A 129 6.60 -0.56 13.53
CA THR A 129 5.35 -1.33 13.45
C THR A 129 4.44 -0.82 12.34
N LEU A 130 3.49 -1.65 11.90
CA LEU A 130 2.52 -1.29 10.88
C LEU A 130 1.77 0.02 11.22
N VAL A 131 1.40 0.22 12.49
CA VAL A 131 0.72 1.44 12.91
C VAL A 131 1.63 2.67 12.91
N GLU A 132 2.92 2.51 13.22
CA GLU A 132 3.90 3.61 13.16
C GLU A 132 4.19 4.00 11.71
N CYS A 133 4.36 3.02 10.81
CA CYS A 133 4.47 3.29 9.37
C CYS A 133 3.24 4.03 8.86
N PHE A 134 2.04 3.58 9.23
CA PHE A 134 0.80 4.25 8.86
C PHE A 134 0.73 5.68 9.42
N ALA A 135 0.96 5.87 10.72
CA ALA A 135 0.88 7.18 11.35
C ALA A 135 1.88 8.19 10.78
N ARG A 136 3.08 7.74 10.43
CA ARG A 136 4.16 8.59 9.89
C ARG A 136 3.90 9.02 8.44
N THR A 137 3.26 8.17 7.66
CA THR A 137 3.08 8.38 6.20
C THR A 137 1.69 8.85 5.82
N ASN A 138 0.72 8.72 6.71
CA ASN A 138 -0.64 9.15 6.46
C ASN A 138 -0.75 10.68 6.62
N PRO A 139 -1.03 11.45 5.54
CA PRO A 139 -0.98 12.91 5.59
C PRO A 139 -2.03 13.55 6.52
N PHE A 140 -3.14 12.84 6.77
CA PHE A 140 -4.22 13.31 7.63
C PHE A 140 -4.60 12.26 8.68
N LEU A 141 -4.20 12.49 9.93
CA LEU A 141 -4.64 11.68 11.06
C LEU A 141 -6.11 11.98 11.39
N SER A 142 -6.87 10.94 11.74
CA SER A 142 -8.31 11.04 12.08
C SER A 142 -9.24 11.48 10.95
N TRP A 143 -8.79 11.54 9.69
CA TRP A 143 -9.66 11.87 8.55
C TRP A 143 -9.58 10.85 7.42
N ARG A 144 -10.71 10.16 7.29
CA ARG A 144 -11.15 9.13 6.33
C ARG A 144 -10.25 7.93 6.07
N ILE A 145 -8.92 7.97 6.12
CA ILE A 145 -8.11 6.75 6.00
C ILE A 145 -8.07 5.99 7.33
N ALA A 146 -8.32 4.69 7.28
CA ALA A 146 -8.06 3.80 8.39
C ALA A 146 -7.17 2.63 7.96
N LEU A 147 -6.48 2.06 8.94
CA LEU A 147 -5.65 0.88 8.81
C LEU A 147 -6.41 -0.32 9.37
N VAL A 148 -6.34 -1.45 8.69
CA VAL A 148 -6.84 -2.75 9.16
C VAL A 148 -5.68 -3.73 9.18
N GLY A 149 -5.38 -4.28 10.35
CA GLY A 149 -4.28 -5.20 10.60
C GLY A 149 -3.90 -5.19 12.09
N ASP A 150 -2.96 -6.05 12.48
CA ASP A 150 -2.38 -5.99 13.83
C ASP A 150 -1.47 -4.74 13.92
N PRO A 151 -1.76 -3.79 14.84
CA PRO A 151 -0.96 -2.57 14.97
C PRO A 151 0.53 -2.83 15.21
N LEU A 152 0.88 -3.91 15.92
CA LEU A 152 2.26 -4.27 16.26
C LEU A 152 2.94 -5.12 15.16
N TYR A 153 2.27 -5.32 14.03
CA TYR A 153 2.78 -6.17 12.95
C TYR A 153 4.08 -5.61 12.35
N ARG A 154 5.10 -6.48 12.23
CA ARG A 154 6.44 -6.14 11.70
C ARG A 154 6.98 -7.26 10.78
N PRO A 155 6.53 -7.34 9.51
CA PRO A 155 6.88 -8.44 8.61
C PRO A 155 8.38 -8.60 8.37
N PHE A 156 9.12 -7.48 8.39
CA PHE A 156 10.53 -7.44 8.01
C PHE A 156 11.50 -7.37 9.21
N ALA A 157 11.02 -7.45 10.46
CA ALA A 157 11.86 -7.26 11.65
C ALA A 157 13.04 -8.24 11.77
N LYS A 158 12.93 -9.45 11.21
CA LYS A 158 13.99 -10.46 11.31
C LYS A 158 15.07 -10.30 10.25
N ASN A 159 14.68 -9.96 9.02
CA ASN A 159 15.55 -9.88 7.85
C ASN A 159 15.19 -8.63 7.03
N PRO A 160 15.44 -7.42 7.55
CA PRO A 160 15.16 -6.21 6.81
C PRO A 160 16.16 -6.06 5.66
N PRO A 161 15.73 -5.71 4.43
CA PRO A 161 16.63 -5.43 3.31
C PRO A 161 17.56 -4.23 3.52
N TYR A 162 17.17 -3.26 4.36
CA TYR A 162 17.92 -2.04 4.67
C TYR A 162 17.47 -1.47 6.02
N SER A 163 18.30 -0.62 6.65
CA SER A 163 17.96 0.06 7.90
C SER A 163 17.05 1.27 7.68
N LEU A 164 16.42 1.74 8.76
CA LEU A 164 15.66 2.99 8.78
C LEU A 164 16.53 4.18 8.39
N ASP A 165 17.72 4.30 8.96
CA ASP A 165 18.65 5.40 8.65
C ASP A 165 18.98 5.45 7.15
N ALA A 166 19.31 4.30 6.55
CA ALA A 166 19.61 4.23 5.11
C ALA A 166 18.40 4.57 4.24
N PHE A 167 17.18 4.29 4.72
CA PHE A 167 15.96 4.68 4.01
C PHE A 167 15.73 6.20 4.09
N LEU A 168 15.90 6.81 5.27
CA LEU A 168 15.69 8.24 5.49
C LEU A 168 16.75 9.10 4.80
N GLU A 169 18.01 8.67 4.80
CA GLU A 169 19.08 9.34 4.04
C GLU A 169 18.77 9.41 2.53
N ALA A 170 18.09 8.39 2.00
CA ALA A 170 17.69 8.33 0.59
C ALA A 170 16.36 9.05 0.29
N HIS A 171 15.52 9.26 1.31
CA HIS A 171 14.19 9.89 1.22
C HIS A 171 14.04 10.96 2.29
N PRO A 172 14.77 12.09 2.17
CA PRO A 172 14.74 13.15 3.19
C PRO A 172 13.34 13.73 3.38
N GLU A 173 12.46 13.63 2.39
CA GLU A 173 11.05 14.02 2.49
C GLU A 173 10.22 13.14 3.44
N SER A 174 10.73 11.96 3.80
CA SER A 174 10.12 11.03 4.75
C SER A 174 10.64 11.21 6.18
N GLU A 175 11.58 12.14 6.41
CA GLU A 175 11.89 12.61 7.76
C GLU A 175 10.63 13.28 8.35
N ALA A 176 10.28 12.91 9.58
CA ALA A 176 9.16 13.55 10.25
C ALA A 176 9.50 15.04 10.48
N PRO A 177 8.53 15.97 10.36
CA PRO A 177 8.73 17.36 10.74
C PRO A 177 9.02 17.53 12.24
#